data_AF-A0A951GIK2-F1
#
_entry.id   AF-A0A951GIK2-F1
#
_cell.length_a   1.000
_cell.length_b   1.000
_cell.length_c   1.000
_cell.angle_alpha   90.00
_cell.angle_beta   90.00
_cell.angle_gamma   90.00
#
_symmetry.space_group_name_H-M   'P 1'
#
loop_
_entity.id
_entity.type
_entity.pdbx_description
1 polymer ?
#
loop_
_entity_poly.entity_id
_entity_poly.type
_entity_poly.pdbx_seq_one_letter_code
_entity_poly.pdbx_strand_id
1 'polypeptide(L)'
;MPRFTFAAALALSIAASPAVALNLFATHEVTTQFATQEGQPLANAEVQVFAPGDPKNPVITGRTDADGKFVFEADRDGFWSAEAHSADQVARVMVRVGGEAQQPQSRVSPFLVIGLLAILLALAIWYRLLRARSRRPPS
;
A
#
# COMPACT_ATOMS: atom_id res chain seq x y z
N MET A 1 54.38 -19.22 -6.99
CA MET A 1 53.62 -19.06 -5.73
C MET A 1 52.84 -17.76 -5.80
N PRO A 2 51.52 -17.77 -6.03
CA PRO A 2 50.72 -16.56 -6.16
C PRO A 2 50.47 -15.93 -4.78
N ARG A 3 50.61 -14.61 -4.72
CA ARG A 3 50.56 -13.80 -3.51
C ARG A 3 49.10 -13.54 -3.14
N PHE A 4 48.66 -14.05 -2.00
CA PHE A 4 47.41 -13.67 -1.36
C PHE A 4 47.51 -12.21 -0.93
N THR A 5 46.74 -11.33 -1.58
CA THR A 5 46.50 -9.96 -1.12
C THR A 5 45.02 -9.83 -0.80
N PHE A 6 44.68 -10.19 0.43
CA PHE A 6 43.46 -9.73 1.10
C PHE A 6 43.75 -8.29 1.57
N ALA A 7 43.05 -7.31 1.01
CA ALA A 7 43.00 -5.96 1.58
C ALA A 7 41.55 -5.50 1.60
N ALA A 8 41.05 -5.39 2.83
CA ALA A 8 39.70 -5.03 3.19
C ALA A 8 39.30 -3.67 2.62
N ALA A 9 38.21 -3.63 1.86
CA ALA A 9 37.47 -2.42 1.54
C ALA A 9 36.10 -2.49 2.24
N LEU A 10 36.10 -2.37 3.56
CA LEU A 10 34.90 -2.19 4.37
C LEU A 10 34.51 -0.71 4.31
N ALA A 11 33.92 -0.29 3.18
CA ALA A 11 33.46 1.09 3.01
C ALA A 11 32.00 1.22 3.50
N LEU A 12 31.87 1.81 4.69
CA LEU A 12 30.75 2.59 5.23
C LEU A 12 29.39 2.40 4.52
N SER A 13 28.58 1.45 5.01
CA SER A 13 27.14 1.50 4.83
C SER A 13 26.53 2.41 5.90
N ILE A 14 26.69 3.73 5.76
CA ILE A 14 25.83 4.67 6.49
C ILE A 14 24.46 4.58 5.82
N ALA A 15 23.61 3.67 6.32
CA ALA A 15 22.20 3.74 6.01
C ALA A 15 21.72 5.08 6.58
N ALA A 16 21.47 6.05 5.69
CA ALA A 16 20.74 7.26 6.06
C ALA A 16 19.40 6.79 6.63
N SER A 17 19.27 6.80 7.96
CA SER A 17 17.96 6.58 8.58
C SER A 17 17.04 7.63 8.00
N PRO A 18 15.94 7.24 7.33
CA PRO A 18 15.01 8.23 6.81
C PRO A 18 14.54 9.08 7.98
N ALA A 19 14.63 10.41 7.83
CA ALA A 19 14.08 11.32 8.81
C ALA A 19 12.57 11.05 8.91
N VAL A 20 12.10 10.70 10.11
CA VAL A 20 10.68 10.51 10.37
C VAL A 20 10.05 11.90 10.50
N ALA A 21 9.20 12.27 9.54
CA ALA A 21 8.36 13.45 9.68
C ALA A 21 7.27 13.14 10.71
N LEU A 22 7.26 13.87 11.83
CA LEU A 22 6.19 13.79 12.82
C LEU A 22 5.02 14.64 12.33
N ASN A 23 4.00 13.99 11.76
CA ASN A 23 2.77 14.68 11.42
C ASN A 23 1.87 14.76 12.67
N LEU A 24 2.09 15.80 13.47
CA LEU A 24 1.34 16.05 14.72
C LEU A 24 -0.12 16.46 14.48
N PHE A 25 -0.47 16.81 13.23
CA PHE A 25 -1.81 17.23 12.81
C PHE A 25 -2.24 16.45 11.57
N ALA A 26 -2.04 15.13 11.57
CA ALA A 26 -2.32 14.29 10.42
C ALA A 26 -3.83 14.26 10.13
N THR A 27 -4.29 15.20 9.32
CA THR A 27 -5.61 15.15 8.70
C THR A 27 -5.54 14.14 7.56
N HIS A 28 -6.40 13.13 7.61
CA HIS A 28 -6.51 12.15 6.56
C HIS A 28 -7.71 12.50 5.68
N GLU A 29 -7.47 12.68 4.38
CA GLU A 29 -8.56 12.78 3.42
C GLU A 29 -9.16 11.38 3.21
N VAL A 30 -10.47 11.26 3.45
CA VAL A 30 -11.22 10.02 3.33
C VAL A 30 -12.26 10.20 2.25
N THR A 31 -12.19 9.36 1.22
CA THR A 31 -13.24 9.24 0.21
C THR A 31 -14.11 8.04 0.51
N THR A 32 -15.42 8.26 0.60
CA THR A 32 -16.44 7.21 0.71
C THR A 32 -17.32 7.24 -0.54
N GLN A 33 -17.82 6.08 -0.95
CA GLN A 33 -18.77 5.96 -2.04
C GLN A 33 -19.97 5.15 -1.58
N PHE A 34 -21.16 5.67 -1.84
CA PHE A 34 -22.43 5.08 -1.46
C PHE A 34 -23.21 4.65 -2.70
N ALA A 35 -23.80 3.48 -2.63
CA ALA A 35 -24.63 2.92 -3.67
C ALA A 35 -25.85 2.21 -3.07
N THR A 36 -26.91 2.05 -3.86
CA THR A 36 -28.09 1.26 -3.52
C THR A 36 -27.74 -0.24 -3.50
N GLN A 37 -28.67 -1.09 -3.05
CA GLN A 37 -28.47 -2.55 -3.07
C GLN A 37 -28.25 -3.11 -4.49
N GLU A 38 -28.77 -2.42 -5.51
CA GLU A 38 -28.62 -2.73 -6.93
C GLU A 38 -27.30 -2.19 -7.51
N GLY A 39 -26.49 -1.49 -6.70
CA GLY A 39 -25.21 -0.92 -7.10
C GLY A 39 -25.30 0.43 -7.81
N GLN A 40 -26.48 1.08 -7.82
CA GLN A 40 -26.61 2.43 -8.39
C GLN A 40 -26.03 3.48 -7.43
N PRO A 41 -25.26 4.48 -7.91
CA PRO A 41 -24.70 5.50 -7.04
C PRO A 41 -25.80 6.31 -6.34
N LEU A 42 -25.65 6.50 -5.03
CA LEU A 42 -26.55 7.32 -4.23
C LEU A 42 -26.18 8.79 -4.40
N ALA A 43 -26.66 9.44 -5.45
CA ALA A 43 -26.35 10.83 -5.75
C ALA A 43 -27.16 11.83 -4.91
N ASN A 44 -26.54 12.94 -4.50
CA ASN A 44 -27.17 14.03 -3.73
C ASN A 44 -27.88 13.55 -2.44
N ALA A 45 -27.43 12.42 -1.88
CA ALA A 45 -27.89 11.87 -0.62
C ALA A 45 -27.27 12.64 0.55
N GLU A 46 -28.01 12.84 1.63
CA GLU A 46 -27.51 13.53 2.81
C GLU A 46 -26.54 12.63 3.56
N VAL A 47 -25.31 13.08 3.76
CA VAL A 47 -24.28 12.32 4.46
C VAL A 47 -24.06 12.89 5.86
N GLN A 48 -24.02 12.00 6.85
CA GLN A 48 -23.63 12.30 8.23
C GLN A 48 -22.43 11.43 8.59
N VAL A 49 -21.36 12.07 9.06
CA VAL A 49 -20.11 11.40 9.47
C VAL A 49 -19.95 11.51 10.97
N PHE A 50 -19.56 10.41 11.60
CA PHE A 50 -19.39 10.27 13.03
C PHE A 50 -17.93 9.93 13.34
N ALA A 51 -17.39 10.63 14.35
CA ALA A 51 -16.03 10.46 14.79
C ALA A 51 -15.85 9.18 15.63
N PRO A 52 -14.61 8.65 15.73
CA PRO A 52 -14.31 7.52 16.60
C PRO A 52 -14.72 7.80 18.06
N GLY A 53 -15.51 6.89 18.63
CA GLY A 53 -15.99 6.98 20.01
C GLY A 53 -17.24 7.83 20.22
N ASP A 54 -17.73 8.54 19.20
CA ASP A 54 -18.99 9.29 19.25
C ASP A 54 -19.91 8.97 18.05
N PRO A 55 -20.59 7.81 18.07
CA PRO A 55 -21.47 7.38 16.98
C PRO A 55 -22.85 8.05 17.00
N LYS A 56 -23.10 9.00 17.92
CA LYS A 56 -24.44 9.62 18.07
C LYS A 56 -24.46 11.06 17.59
N ASN A 57 -23.33 11.76 17.66
CA ASN A 57 -23.24 13.15 17.24
C ASN A 57 -22.47 13.23 15.91
N PRO A 58 -23.12 13.63 14.81
CA PRO A 58 -22.43 13.81 13.55
C PRO A 58 -21.48 15.01 13.65
N VAL A 59 -20.23 14.81 13.25
CA VAL A 59 -19.17 15.84 13.26
C VAL A 59 -19.02 16.52 11.90
N ILE A 60 -19.41 15.86 10.82
CA ILE A 60 -19.40 16.40 9.45
C ILE A 60 -20.71 16.01 8.79
N THR A 61 -21.33 16.97 8.11
CA THR A 61 -22.52 16.72 7.29
C THR A 61 -22.29 17.28 5.89
N GLY A 62 -22.98 16.70 4.91
CA GLY A 62 -22.88 17.15 3.53
C GLY A 62 -23.75 16.34 2.60
N ARG A 63 -23.40 16.31 1.32
CA ARG A 63 -24.09 15.51 0.33
C ARG A 63 -23.14 14.79 -0.60
N THR A 64 -23.53 13.61 -1.05
CA THR A 64 -22.81 12.89 -2.10
C THR A 64 -22.89 13.61 -3.44
N ASP A 65 -21.86 13.44 -4.27
CA ASP A 65 -21.83 13.89 -5.65
C ASP A 65 -22.66 12.99 -6.59
N ALA A 66 -22.60 13.25 -7.90
CA ALA A 66 -23.32 12.47 -8.91
C ALA A 66 -22.89 11.00 -9.01
N ASP A 67 -21.66 10.67 -8.59
CA ASP A 67 -21.13 9.30 -8.54
C ASP A 67 -21.42 8.63 -7.19
N GLY A 68 -22.16 9.29 -6.29
CA GLY A 68 -22.42 8.82 -4.94
C GLY A 68 -21.23 8.94 -4.00
N LYS A 69 -20.21 9.74 -4.33
CA LYS A 69 -19.01 9.91 -3.52
C LYS A 69 -19.17 11.06 -2.54
N PHE A 70 -18.51 10.92 -1.40
CA PHE A 70 -18.40 11.96 -0.38
C PHE A 70 -16.98 11.95 0.19
N VAL A 71 -16.35 13.12 0.19
CA VAL A 71 -14.98 13.32 0.69
C VAL A 71 -15.05 14.12 1.97
N PHE A 72 -14.34 13.66 3.00
CA PHE A 72 -14.22 14.38 4.26
C PHE A 72 -12.82 14.27 4.84
N GLU A 73 -12.48 15.22 5.70
CA GLU A 73 -11.23 15.27 6.43
C GLU A 73 -11.41 14.64 7.81
N ALA A 74 -10.63 13.60 8.10
CA ALA A 74 -10.59 12.94 9.39
C ALA A 74 -9.45 13.52 10.22
N ASP A 75 -9.79 14.16 11.34
CA ASP A 75 -8.86 14.89 12.23
C ASP A 75 -8.09 13.98 13.20
N ARG A 76 -8.46 12.70 13.29
CA ARG A 76 -7.86 11.72 14.20
C ARG A 76 -7.99 10.30 13.66
N ASP A 77 -7.08 9.47 14.11
CA ASP A 77 -7.11 8.03 13.84
C ASP A 77 -8.28 7.34 14.58
N GLY A 78 -8.79 6.27 13.99
CA GLY A 78 -9.81 5.42 14.58
C GLY A 78 -10.84 4.94 13.58
N PHE A 79 -11.91 4.34 14.09
CA PHE A 79 -13.05 3.90 13.29
C PHE A 79 -14.04 5.04 13.13
N TRP A 80 -14.06 5.62 11.94
CA TRP A 80 -15.04 6.60 11.51
C TRP A 80 -16.22 5.87 10.87
N SER A 81 -17.43 6.42 11.00
CA SER A 81 -18.59 5.92 10.26
C SER A 81 -19.26 7.04 9.50
N ALA A 82 -19.70 6.74 8.28
CA ALA A 82 -20.45 7.67 7.45
C ALA A 82 -21.76 7.02 7.01
N GLU A 83 -22.84 7.78 7.07
CA GLU A 83 -24.20 7.35 6.78
C GLU A 83 -24.78 8.26 5.71
N ALA A 84 -25.15 7.69 4.56
CA ALA A 84 -25.85 8.38 3.50
C ALA A 84 -27.35 8.06 3.58
N HIS A 85 -28.17 9.09 3.73
CA HIS A 85 -29.61 9.03 3.81
C HIS A 85 -30.24 9.44 2.46
N SER A 86 -31.00 8.51 1.89
CA SER A 86 -31.91 8.74 0.76
C SER A 86 -33.36 8.81 1.27
N ALA A 87 -34.30 9.09 0.37
CA ALA A 87 -35.73 9.11 0.69
C ALA A 87 -36.26 7.76 1.21
N ASP A 88 -35.63 6.66 0.82
CA ASP A 88 -36.11 5.29 1.00
C ASP A 88 -35.14 4.37 1.75
N GLN A 89 -33.86 4.72 1.79
CA GLN A 89 -32.81 3.85 2.32
C GLN A 89 -31.69 4.63 3.01
N VAL A 90 -30.96 3.92 3.88
CA VAL A 90 -29.76 4.44 4.54
C VAL A 90 -28.60 3.49 4.25
N ALA A 91 -27.54 4.02 3.66
CA ALA A 91 -26.30 3.29 3.40
C ALA A 91 -25.25 3.71 4.44
N ARG A 92 -24.62 2.74 5.10
CA ARG A 92 -23.63 2.98 6.16
C ARG A 92 -22.30 2.34 5.81
N VAL A 93 -21.22 3.08 6.01
CA VAL A 93 -19.85 2.58 5.86
C VAL A 93 -19.04 2.90 7.10
N MET A 94 -18.17 1.96 7.49
CA MET A 94 -17.19 2.16 8.56
C MET A 94 -15.80 2.16 7.94
N VAL A 95 -15.05 3.24 8.17
CA VAL A 95 -13.71 3.45 7.63
C VAL A 95 -12.73 3.49 8.79
N ARG A 96 -11.68 2.68 8.71
CA ARG A 96 -10.56 2.78 9.64
C ARG A 96 -9.57 3.81 9.11
N VAL A 97 -9.51 4.94 9.79
CA VAL A 97 -8.55 6.01 9.54
C VAL A 97 -7.34 5.78 10.45
N GLY A 98 -6.14 5.91 9.92
CA GLY A 98 -4.92 5.66 10.66
C GLY A 98 -4.43 4.21 10.63
N GLY A 99 -3.13 4.06 10.87
CA GLY A 99 -2.36 2.87 10.55
C GLY A 99 -1.56 3.07 9.26
N GLU A 100 -0.44 2.35 9.11
CA GLU A 100 0.30 2.31 7.85
C GLU A 100 -0.69 1.99 6.75
N ALA A 101 -0.95 2.95 5.86
CA ALA A 101 -1.70 2.69 4.65
C ALA A 101 -1.05 1.44 4.06
N GLN A 102 -1.81 0.35 3.96
CA GLN A 102 -1.36 -0.80 3.20
C GLN A 102 -1.28 -0.32 1.76
N GLN A 103 -0.16 0.33 1.43
CA GLN A 103 0.46 0.17 0.13
C GLN A 103 0.35 -1.33 -0.13
N PRO A 104 -0.07 -1.74 -1.33
CA PRO A 104 0.03 -3.13 -1.73
C PRO A 104 1.52 -3.48 -1.77
N GLN A 105 2.07 -3.70 -0.57
CA GLN A 105 3.36 -4.23 -0.29
C GLN A 105 3.19 -5.69 -0.64
N SER A 106 3.22 -5.93 -1.95
CA SER A 106 3.47 -7.22 -2.55
C SER A 106 4.54 -7.85 -1.67
N ARG A 107 4.14 -8.91 -0.96
CA ARG A 107 4.90 -9.58 0.10
C ARG A 107 6.32 -9.98 -0.35
N VAL A 108 6.57 -9.91 -1.66
CA VAL A 108 7.86 -10.11 -2.30
C VAL A 108 8.18 -8.87 -3.14
N SER A 109 9.22 -8.13 -2.74
CA SER A 109 9.72 -6.99 -3.51
C SER A 109 10.09 -7.43 -4.94
N PRO A 110 9.64 -6.73 -5.99
CA PRO A 110 9.99 -7.04 -7.39
C PRO A 110 11.51 -7.14 -7.60
N PHE A 111 12.28 -6.34 -6.87
CA PHE A 111 13.75 -6.35 -6.94
C PHE A 111 14.36 -7.67 -6.45
N LEU A 112 13.76 -8.32 -5.45
CA LEU A 112 14.21 -9.65 -4.99
C LEU A 112 13.96 -10.72 -6.04
N VAL A 113 12.80 -10.66 -6.71
CA VAL A 113 12.45 -11.60 -7.79
C VAL A 113 13.40 -11.45 -8.97
N ILE A 114 13.66 -10.22 -9.41
CA ILE A 114 14.59 -9.95 -10.51
C ILE A 114 16.01 -10.40 -10.15
N GLY A 115 16.47 -10.13 -8.93
CA GLY A 115 17.78 -10.57 -8.46
C GLY A 115 17.92 -12.10 -8.44
N LEU A 116 16.92 -12.82 -7.92
CA LEU A 116 16.91 -14.28 -7.91
C LEU A 116 16.94 -14.86 -9.33
N LEU A 117 16.13 -14.30 -10.25
CA LEU A 117 16.10 -14.75 -11.65
C LEU A 117 17.45 -14.54 -12.35
N ALA A 118 18.12 -13.41 -12.12
CA ALA A 118 19.44 -13.14 -12.70
C ALA A 118 20.50 -14.15 -12.23
N ILE A 119 20.49 -14.52 -10.94
CA ILE A 119 21.39 -15.52 -10.37
C ILE A 119 21.14 -16.90 -11.01
N LEU A 120 19.86 -17.31 -11.12
CA LEU A 120 19.50 -18.58 -11.75
C LEU A 120 19.93 -18.62 -13.23
N LEU A 121 19.77 -17.52 -13.96
CA LEU A 121 20.21 -17.39 -15.34
C LEU A 121 21.74 -17.52 -15.47
N ALA A 122 22.50 -16.84 -14.61
CA ALA A 122 23.95 -16.94 -14.59
C ALA A 122 24.43 -18.36 -14.31
N LEU A 123 23.82 -19.05 -13.33
CA LEU A 123 24.12 -20.45 -13.02
C LEU A 123 23.78 -21.38 -14.18
N ALA A 124 22.64 -21.17 -14.86
CA ALA A 124 22.25 -21.98 -16.01
C ALA A 124 23.20 -21.81 -17.21
N ILE A 125 23.64 -20.58 -17.48
CA ILE A 125 24.62 -20.29 -18.52
C ILE A 125 25.97 -20.94 -18.18
N TRP A 126 26.41 -20.78 -16.93
CA TRP A 126 27.65 -21.39 -16.44
C TRP A 126 27.63 -22.91 -16.57
N TYR A 127 26.55 -23.55 -16.14
CA TYR A 127 26.37 -25.00 -16.25
C TYR A 127 26.39 -25.48 -17.70
N ARG A 128 25.75 -24.73 -18.63
CA ARG A 128 25.81 -25.03 -20.07
C ARG A 128 27.24 -24.96 -20.62
N LEU A 129 28.01 -23.94 -20.24
CA LEU A 129 29.40 -23.78 -20.68
C LEU A 129 30.31 -24.88 -20.15
N LEU A 130 30.16 -25.27 -18.89
CA LEU A 130 30.89 -26.40 -18.31
C LEU A 130 30.56 -27.71 -19.04
N ARG A 131 29.26 -27.98 -19.26
CA ARG A 131 28.82 -29.19 -19.96
C ARG A 131 29.30 -29.26 -21.41
N ALA A 132 29.38 -28.12 -22.11
CA ALA A 132 29.91 -28.07 -23.47
C ALA A 132 31.41 -28.37 -23.54
N ARG A 133 32.19 -27.97 -22.50
CA ARG A 133 33.62 -28.25 -22.41
C ARG A 133 33.93 -29.73 -22.15
N SER A 134 33.09 -30.43 -21.39
CA SER A 134 33.29 -31.85 -21.05
C SER A 134 33.00 -32.84 -22.19
N ARG A 135 32.60 -32.37 -23.38
CA ARG A 135 32.27 -33.21 -24.55
C ARG A 135 33.36 -33.29 -25.62
N ARG A 136 34.59 -32.82 -25.36
CA ARG A 136 35.70 -33.05 -26.30
C ARG A 136 36.17 -34.52 -26.19
N PRO A 137 36.03 -35.36 -27.24
CA PRO A 137 36.53 -36.73 -27.20
C PRO A 137 38.07 -36.72 -27.10
N PRO A 138 38.69 -37.70 -26.43
CA PRO A 138 40.14 -37.88 -26.47
C PRO A 138 40.55 -38.26 -27.90
N SER A 139 41.54 -37.55 -28.44
CA SER A 139 42.23 -37.88 -29.69
C SER A 139 43.20 -39.02 -29.49
#